data_AF-A0A4Z1KM57-F1
#
_entry.id   AF-A0A4Z1KM57-F1
#
_cell.length_a   1.000
_cell.length_b   1.000
_cell.length_c   1.000
_cell.angle_alpha   90.00
_cell.angle_beta   90.00
_cell.angle_gamma   90.00
#
_symmetry.space_group_name_H-M   'P 1'
#
loop_
_entity.id
_entity.type
_entity.pdbx_description
1 polymer ?
#
loop_
_entity_poly.entity_id
_entity_poly.type
_entity_poly.pdbx_seq_one_letter_code
_entity_poly.pdbx_strand_id
1 'polypeptide(L)'
;MGAALFTTGPYIEMAISGQTVMTPSVENGVVTWRVPLGNGAVPHVSLEDCGPYVRWLFDHPERSNGMDLLVAIANISYSEMATAFGKVTGHPAQYIDTEFDTYFEKLGPMADAPAGFNADPKDKATMSIRRNFTGWWMQFRDGVLERDYKLLDEIHPGRIRSAEDFFRREEERLRRESGGKTGLWESVQKGNLKFVLKLSEDGRKGKL
;
A
#
# COMPACT_ATOMS: atom_id res chain seq x y z
N MET A 1 3.31 8.13 33.26
CA MET A 1 2.92 8.55 31.90
C MET A 1 3.42 7.47 30.97
N GLY A 2 2.51 6.80 30.25
CA GLY A 2 2.84 5.71 29.33
C GLY A 2 2.78 6.19 27.88
N ALA A 3 3.47 5.48 27.00
CA ALA A 3 3.49 5.74 25.56
C ALA A 3 3.51 4.42 24.81
N ALA A 4 2.90 4.38 23.63
CA ALA A 4 2.94 3.27 22.70
C ALA A 4 3.19 3.80 21.28
N LEU A 5 3.82 3.00 20.43
CA LEU A 5 3.97 3.28 19.00
C LEU A 5 2.92 2.51 18.23
N PHE A 6 2.35 3.16 17.23
CA PHE A 6 1.46 2.54 16.25
C PHE A 6 2.16 2.57 14.90
N THR A 7 2.68 1.42 14.48
CA THR A 7 3.51 1.31 13.28
C THR A 7 2.74 0.59 12.19
N THR A 8 2.53 1.27 11.08
CA THR A 8 1.81 0.74 9.92
C THR A 8 2.77 0.27 8.83
N GLY A 9 2.22 -0.45 7.84
CA GLY A 9 2.87 -0.68 6.55
C GLY A 9 2.26 0.17 5.43
N PRO A 10 2.61 -0.12 4.17
CA PRO A 10 2.03 0.57 3.02
C PRO A 10 0.53 0.27 2.90
N TYR A 11 -0.28 1.28 2.63
CA TYR A 11 -1.72 1.12 2.49
C TYR A 11 -2.02 0.24 1.27
N ILE A 12 -2.82 -0.81 1.40
CA ILE A 12 -3.16 -1.68 0.26
C ILE A 12 -3.95 -0.92 -0.81
N GLU A 13 -4.66 0.14 -0.41
CA GLU A 13 -5.35 1.09 -1.29
C GLU A 13 -4.38 1.72 -2.32
N MET A 14 -3.11 1.87 -1.97
CA MET A 14 -2.09 2.39 -2.91
C MET A 14 -1.90 1.47 -4.11
N ALA A 15 -2.14 0.16 -3.97
CA ALA A 15 -2.00 -0.84 -5.03
C ALA A 15 -3.16 -0.84 -6.03
N ILE A 16 -4.20 -0.04 -5.80
CA ILE A 16 -5.31 0.19 -6.75
C ILE A 16 -5.51 1.70 -7.02
N SER A 17 -4.53 2.52 -6.65
CA SER A 17 -4.58 3.97 -6.78
C SER A 17 -3.51 4.48 -7.72
N GLY A 18 -3.76 5.66 -8.29
CA GLY A 18 -2.84 6.34 -9.21
C GLY A 18 -1.73 7.09 -8.48
N GLN A 19 -0.60 7.25 -9.17
CA GLN A 19 0.56 8.03 -8.71
C GLN A 19 1.12 7.58 -7.36
N THR A 20 1.13 6.27 -7.12
CA THR A 20 1.81 5.64 -6.00
C THR A 20 3.01 4.84 -6.52
N VAL A 21 3.88 4.40 -5.61
CA VAL A 21 5.01 3.53 -5.97
C VAL A 21 4.60 2.13 -6.43
N MET A 22 3.33 1.78 -6.33
CA MET A 22 2.77 0.47 -6.65
C MET A 22 1.53 0.57 -7.54
N THR A 23 1.35 1.68 -8.24
CA THR A 23 0.22 1.88 -9.15
C THR A 23 0.19 0.79 -10.24
N PRO A 24 -0.94 0.10 -10.45
CA PRO A 24 -1.09 -0.84 -11.55
C PRO A 24 -1.34 -0.12 -12.87
N SER A 25 -1.06 -0.81 -13.97
CA SER A 25 -1.46 -0.43 -15.33
C SER A 25 -2.39 -1.50 -15.92
N VAL A 26 -3.33 -1.09 -16.77
CA VAL A 26 -4.09 -2.03 -17.61
C VAL A 26 -3.37 -2.14 -18.96
N GLU A 27 -2.79 -3.30 -19.23
CA GLU A 27 -1.99 -3.60 -20.42
C GLU A 27 -2.69 -4.70 -21.21
N ASN A 28 -3.19 -4.39 -22.42
CA ASN A 28 -3.92 -5.35 -23.27
C ASN A 28 -5.07 -6.08 -22.55
N GLY A 29 -5.79 -5.37 -21.68
CA GLY A 29 -6.91 -5.94 -20.90
C GLY A 29 -6.48 -6.72 -19.65
N VAL A 30 -5.20 -6.67 -19.26
CA VAL A 30 -4.67 -7.33 -18.05
C VAL A 30 -4.21 -6.26 -17.04
N VAL A 31 -4.72 -6.31 -15.82
CA VAL A 31 -4.20 -5.46 -14.72
C VAL A 31 -2.81 -5.97 -14.34
N THR A 32 -1.82 -5.11 -14.43
CA THR A 32 -0.41 -5.46 -14.29
C THR A 32 0.23 -4.60 -13.22
N TRP A 33 0.76 -5.24 -12.18
CA TRP A 33 1.70 -4.60 -11.26
C TRP A 33 3.14 -4.89 -11.70
N ARG A 34 3.94 -3.84 -11.84
CA ARG A 34 5.35 -3.93 -12.24
C ARG A 34 6.21 -3.26 -11.17
N VAL A 35 6.67 -4.04 -10.20
CA VAL A 35 7.42 -3.56 -9.02
C VAL A 35 8.64 -4.46 -8.75
N PRO A 36 9.72 -3.94 -8.14
CA PRO A 36 10.96 -4.67 -7.87
C PRO A 36 10.86 -5.48 -6.57
N LEU A 37 9.92 -6.42 -6.48
CA LEU A 37 9.61 -7.15 -5.24
C LEU A 37 10.14 -8.59 -5.23
N GLY A 38 10.57 -9.14 -6.37
CA GLY A 38 10.95 -10.55 -6.46
C GLY A 38 9.85 -11.47 -5.93
N ASN A 39 10.25 -12.43 -5.09
CA ASN A 39 9.35 -13.33 -4.35
C ASN A 39 8.97 -12.79 -2.95
N GLY A 40 9.30 -11.54 -2.65
CA GLY A 40 9.00 -10.93 -1.37
C GLY A 40 7.53 -10.58 -1.20
N ALA A 41 7.23 -10.00 -0.04
CA ALA A 41 5.88 -9.64 0.35
C ALA A 41 5.86 -8.32 1.11
N VAL A 42 4.79 -7.56 0.91
CA VAL A 42 4.58 -6.28 1.59
C VAL A 42 3.61 -6.50 2.76
N PRO A 43 3.95 -6.09 4.01
CA PRO A 43 3.03 -6.07 5.15
C PRO A 43 2.02 -4.94 4.96
N HIS A 44 1.11 -5.12 4.02
CA HIS A 44 0.11 -4.12 3.70
C HIS A 44 -0.83 -3.87 4.88
N VAL A 45 -1.26 -2.64 5.07
CA VAL A 45 -2.33 -2.28 6.02
C VAL A 45 -3.54 -1.78 5.24
N SER A 46 -4.75 -1.95 5.76
CA SER A 46 -5.95 -1.26 5.29
C SER A 46 -6.22 -0.08 6.20
N LEU A 47 -6.55 1.08 5.61
CA LEU A 47 -6.86 2.27 6.40
C LEU A 47 -8.10 2.06 7.29
N GLU A 48 -9.04 1.21 6.87
CA GLU A 48 -10.24 0.87 7.65
C GLU A 48 -9.91 0.08 8.92
N ASP A 49 -8.81 -0.70 8.93
CA ASP A 49 -8.43 -1.54 10.07
C ASP A 49 -7.59 -0.78 11.12
N CYS A 50 -7.09 0.43 10.80
CA CYS A 50 -6.24 1.19 11.73
C CYS A 50 -6.99 1.62 13.01
N GLY A 51 -8.25 2.06 12.88
CA GLY A 51 -9.03 2.61 13.99
C GLY A 51 -9.16 1.67 15.20
N PRO A 52 -9.59 0.40 15.00
CA PRO A 52 -9.66 -0.59 16.07
C PRO A 52 -8.35 -0.79 16.85
N TYR A 53 -7.20 -0.86 16.17
CA TYR A 53 -5.90 -1.03 16.83
C TYR A 53 -5.49 0.18 17.65
N VAL A 54 -5.66 1.39 17.10
CA VAL A 54 -5.33 2.63 17.83
C VAL A 54 -6.22 2.77 19.07
N ARG A 55 -7.52 2.47 18.95
CA ARG A 55 -8.42 2.45 20.09
C ARG A 55 -7.96 1.43 21.15
N TRP A 56 -7.60 0.22 20.72
CA TRP A 56 -7.13 -0.81 21.65
C TRP A 56 -5.91 -0.38 22.46
N LEU A 57 -4.96 0.34 21.84
CA LEU A 57 -3.79 0.90 22.54
C LEU A 57 -4.19 1.84 23.68
N PHE A 58 -5.22 2.67 23.48
CA PHE A 58 -5.74 3.57 24.51
C PHE A 58 -6.57 2.86 25.58
N ASP A 59 -7.35 1.86 25.19
CA ASP A 59 -8.24 1.13 26.09
C ASP A 59 -7.48 0.14 27.01
N HIS A 60 -6.24 -0.24 26.67
CA HIS A 60 -5.44 -1.25 27.39
C HIS A 60 -4.03 -0.77 27.78
N PRO A 61 -3.88 0.35 28.51
CA PRO A 61 -2.57 0.89 28.88
C PRO A 61 -1.70 -0.08 29.71
N GLU A 62 -2.32 -1.01 30.44
CA GLU A 62 -1.63 -2.07 31.17
C GLU A 62 -0.92 -3.09 30.26
N ARG A 63 -1.35 -3.20 29.00
CA ARG A 63 -0.75 -4.05 27.97
C ARG A 63 0.05 -3.26 26.94
N SER A 64 -0.38 -2.05 26.61
CA SER A 64 0.14 -1.26 25.50
C SER A 64 1.29 -0.34 25.86
N ASN A 65 1.47 0.01 27.14
CA ASN A 65 2.55 0.90 27.55
C ASN A 65 3.94 0.28 27.22
N GLY A 66 4.73 0.99 26.42
CA GLY A 66 6.03 0.57 25.92
C GLY A 66 5.97 -0.34 24.68
N MET A 67 4.78 -0.62 24.16
CA MET A 67 4.59 -1.45 22.96
C MET A 67 4.88 -0.66 21.68
N ASP A 68 5.47 -1.33 20.69
CA ASP A 68 5.37 -0.96 19.28
C ASP A 68 4.41 -1.92 18.59
N LEU A 69 3.17 -1.48 18.38
CA LEU A 69 2.14 -2.29 17.74
C LEU A 69 2.28 -2.17 16.22
N LEU A 70 2.95 -3.18 15.66
CA LEU A 70 3.17 -3.33 14.22
C LEU A 70 1.93 -3.96 13.57
N VAL A 71 1.19 -3.18 12.78
CA VAL A 71 -0.06 -3.64 12.15
C VAL A 71 0.09 -3.91 10.65
N ALA A 72 -0.65 -4.90 10.16
CA ALA A 72 -0.81 -5.25 8.75
C ALA A 72 -2.02 -6.20 8.59
N ILE A 73 -2.65 -6.22 7.42
CA ILE A 73 -3.67 -7.21 7.07
C ILE A 73 -3.03 -8.57 6.76
N ALA A 74 -1.89 -8.57 6.08
CA ALA A 74 -1.09 -9.74 5.73
C ALA A 74 0.22 -9.30 5.09
N ASN A 75 1.19 -10.21 5.02
CA ASN A 75 2.34 -10.10 4.14
C ASN A 75 1.91 -10.59 2.77
N ILE A 76 1.67 -9.68 1.84
CA ILE A 76 1.06 -9.98 0.54
C ILE A 76 2.14 -9.94 -0.54
N SER A 77 2.33 -11.08 -1.22
CA SER A 77 3.09 -11.12 -2.47
C SER A 77 2.28 -10.52 -3.61
N TYR A 78 2.93 -9.92 -4.60
CA TYR A 78 2.18 -9.31 -5.71
C TYR A 78 1.60 -10.36 -6.68
N SER A 79 2.14 -11.59 -6.67
CA SER A 79 1.50 -12.76 -7.29
C SER A 79 0.17 -13.13 -6.63
N GLU A 80 0.12 -13.10 -5.29
CA GLU A 80 -1.13 -13.31 -4.54
C GLU A 80 -2.12 -12.18 -4.81
N MET A 81 -1.63 -10.92 -4.81
CA MET A 81 -2.45 -9.75 -5.14
C MET A 81 -3.10 -9.88 -6.52
N ALA A 82 -2.33 -10.23 -7.55
CA ALA A 82 -2.87 -10.45 -8.89
C ALA A 82 -3.90 -11.59 -8.94
N THR A 83 -3.61 -12.70 -8.25
CA THR A 83 -4.53 -13.85 -8.16
C THR A 83 -5.86 -13.45 -7.48
N ALA A 84 -5.78 -12.73 -6.36
CA ALA A 84 -6.94 -12.24 -5.62
C ALA A 84 -7.78 -11.28 -6.46
N PHE A 85 -7.13 -10.32 -7.15
CA PHE A 85 -7.83 -9.39 -8.04
C PHE A 85 -8.60 -10.14 -9.12
N GLY A 86 -7.98 -11.12 -9.77
CA GLY A 86 -8.64 -11.88 -10.84
C GLY A 86 -9.80 -12.73 -10.34
N LYS A 87 -9.70 -13.32 -9.15
CA LYS A 87 -10.81 -14.05 -8.52
C LYS A 87 -12.01 -13.16 -8.20
N VAL A 88 -11.77 -11.95 -7.69
CA VAL A 88 -12.84 -11.04 -7.27
C VAL A 88 -13.52 -10.38 -8.46
N THR A 89 -12.73 -9.93 -9.44
CA THR A 89 -13.25 -9.15 -10.57
C THR A 89 -13.65 -10.00 -11.77
N GLY A 90 -13.15 -11.23 -11.88
CA GLY A 90 -13.27 -12.05 -13.08
C GLY A 90 -12.40 -11.59 -14.25
N HIS A 91 -11.54 -10.57 -14.06
CA HIS A 91 -10.65 -10.03 -15.08
C HIS A 91 -9.21 -10.48 -14.87
N PRO A 92 -8.43 -10.67 -15.95
CA PRO A 92 -7.05 -11.14 -15.83
C PRO A 92 -6.18 -10.08 -15.14
N ALA A 93 -5.31 -10.56 -14.27
CA ALA A 93 -4.36 -9.76 -13.52
C ALA A 93 -3.03 -10.50 -13.39
N GLN A 94 -1.93 -9.76 -13.34
CA GLN A 94 -0.59 -10.32 -13.24
C GLN A 94 0.36 -9.41 -12.46
N TYR A 95 1.39 -10.04 -11.91
CA TYR A 95 2.55 -9.36 -11.35
C TYR A 95 3.77 -9.69 -12.20
N ILE A 96 4.56 -8.66 -12.51
CA ILE A 96 5.84 -8.81 -13.20
C ILE A 96 6.91 -8.16 -12.33
N ASP A 97 7.78 -9.01 -11.79
CA ASP A 97 8.99 -8.54 -11.13
C ASP A 97 9.82 -7.73 -12.13
N THR A 98 10.26 -6.55 -11.72
CA THR A 98 10.90 -5.57 -12.59
C THR A 98 12.17 -5.08 -11.92
N GLU A 99 13.30 -5.14 -12.62
CA GLU A 99 14.56 -4.60 -12.11
C GLU A 99 14.43 -3.12 -11.72
N PHE A 100 15.15 -2.71 -10.68
CA PHE A 100 15.04 -1.36 -10.11
C PHE A 100 15.24 -0.25 -11.15
N ASP A 101 16.22 -0.38 -12.04
CA ASP A 101 16.49 0.63 -13.07
C ASP A 101 15.28 0.79 -14.01
N THR A 102 14.75 -0.30 -14.54
CA THR A 102 13.54 -0.30 -15.40
C THR A 102 12.29 0.17 -14.66
N TYR A 103 12.16 -0.13 -13.37
CA TYR A 103 11.08 0.37 -12.54
C TYR A 103 11.11 1.90 -12.43
N PHE A 104 12.29 2.48 -12.15
CA PHE A 104 12.45 3.92 -11.99
C PHE A 104 12.47 4.69 -13.32
N GLU A 105 12.83 4.07 -14.44
CA GLU A 105 12.73 4.69 -15.78
C GLU A 105 11.32 5.24 -16.06
N LYS A 106 10.27 4.57 -15.58
CA LYS A 106 8.87 5.02 -15.76
C LYS A 106 8.55 6.31 -15.04
N LEU A 107 9.29 6.64 -13.98
CA LEU A 107 9.15 7.91 -13.27
C LEU A 107 9.92 9.05 -13.97
N GLY A 108 10.77 8.74 -14.95
CA GLY A 108 11.58 9.72 -15.66
C GLY A 108 12.38 10.61 -14.72
N PRO A 109 12.45 11.94 -14.95
CA PRO A 109 13.17 12.87 -14.08
C PRO A 109 12.69 12.88 -12.62
N MET A 110 11.46 12.45 -12.34
CA MET A 110 10.94 12.40 -10.97
C MET A 110 11.69 11.38 -10.12
N ALA A 111 12.33 10.36 -10.71
CA ALA A 111 13.12 9.39 -9.97
C ALA A 111 14.25 10.05 -9.15
N ASP A 112 14.80 11.16 -9.64
CA ASP A 112 15.92 11.85 -8.99
C ASP A 112 15.47 13.08 -8.16
N ALA A 113 14.16 13.37 -8.13
CA ALA A 113 13.58 14.42 -7.30
C ALA A 113 13.57 14.02 -5.80
N PRO A 114 13.50 14.98 -4.86
CA PRO A 114 13.40 14.68 -3.43
C PRO A 114 12.18 13.81 -3.09
N ALA A 115 12.43 12.73 -2.34
CA ALA A 115 11.37 11.84 -1.85
C ALA A 115 10.46 12.56 -0.84
N GLY A 116 11.06 13.36 0.05
CA GLY A 116 10.32 14.17 1.03
C GLY A 116 9.51 15.28 0.35
N PHE A 117 8.28 15.48 0.82
CA PHE A 117 7.31 16.38 0.20
C PHE A 117 7.83 17.83 0.05
N ASN A 118 8.41 18.39 1.13
CA ASN A 118 9.02 19.72 1.20
C ASN A 118 10.54 19.71 1.42
N ALA A 119 11.22 18.59 1.11
CA ALA A 119 12.64 18.47 1.37
C ALA A 119 13.45 19.42 0.46
N ASP A 120 14.41 20.15 1.04
CA ASP A 120 15.33 21.00 0.28
C ASP A 120 16.27 20.12 -0.55
N PRO A 121 16.29 20.23 -1.89
CA PRO A 121 17.24 19.49 -2.72
C PRO A 121 18.72 19.75 -2.38
N LYS A 122 19.04 20.86 -1.71
CA LYS A 122 20.40 21.23 -1.32
C LYS A 122 20.82 20.66 0.04
N ASP A 123 19.89 20.14 0.84
CA ASP A 123 20.22 19.48 2.10
C ASP A 123 20.95 18.16 1.81
N LYS A 124 22.09 17.94 2.48
CA LYS A 124 22.89 16.72 2.34
C LYS A 124 22.16 15.46 2.81
N ALA A 125 21.14 15.60 3.66
CA ALA A 125 20.30 14.50 4.12
C ALA A 125 19.16 14.17 3.14
N THR A 126 18.90 15.00 2.14
CA THR A 126 17.82 14.76 1.18
C THR A 126 18.12 13.53 0.32
N MET A 127 17.18 12.57 0.34
CA MET A 127 17.20 11.40 -0.53
C MET A 127 16.33 11.62 -1.76
N SER A 128 16.80 11.17 -2.92
CA SER A 128 15.95 11.05 -4.11
C SER A 128 14.89 9.97 -3.94
N ILE A 129 13.82 10.05 -4.72
CA ILE A 129 12.78 9.01 -4.85
C ILE A 129 13.44 7.66 -5.15
N ARG A 130 14.35 7.61 -6.12
CA ARG A 130 15.12 6.40 -6.48
C ARG A 130 15.82 5.81 -5.27
N ARG A 131 16.63 6.61 -4.56
CA ARG A 131 17.42 6.11 -3.43
C ARG A 131 16.53 5.65 -2.27
N ASN A 132 15.50 6.43 -1.93
CA ASN A 132 14.59 6.12 -0.84
C ASN A 132 13.77 4.85 -1.14
N PHE A 133 13.13 4.80 -2.31
CA PHE A 133 12.29 3.66 -2.66
C PHE A 133 13.06 2.41 -3.06
N THR A 134 14.36 2.51 -3.41
CA THR A 134 15.22 1.33 -3.52
C THR A 134 15.31 0.59 -2.18
N GLY A 135 15.68 1.29 -1.11
CA GLY A 135 15.76 0.70 0.23
C GLY A 135 14.39 0.22 0.72
N TRP A 136 13.35 1.01 0.47
CA TRP A 136 11.97 0.69 0.83
C TRP A 136 11.43 -0.58 0.15
N TRP A 137 11.78 -0.84 -1.11
CA TRP A 137 11.41 -2.10 -1.77
C TRP A 137 12.27 -3.27 -1.31
N MET A 138 13.58 -3.05 -1.10
CA MET A 138 14.51 -4.10 -0.66
C MET A 138 14.08 -4.73 0.67
N GLN A 139 13.63 -3.96 1.66
CA GLN A 139 13.14 -4.52 2.93
C GLN A 139 11.96 -5.50 2.76
N PHE A 140 11.08 -5.27 1.78
CA PHE A 140 9.95 -6.16 1.51
C PHE A 140 10.35 -7.35 0.64
N ARG A 141 11.25 -7.13 -0.31
CA ARG A 141 11.85 -8.19 -1.12
C ARG A 141 12.56 -9.21 -0.24
N ASP A 142 13.29 -8.73 0.76
CA ASP A 142 14.12 -9.55 1.64
C ASP A 142 13.33 -10.08 2.85
N GLY A 143 12.06 -9.67 3.01
CA GLY A 143 11.13 -10.23 4.00
C GLY A 143 11.49 -9.94 5.46
N VAL A 144 12.18 -8.82 5.74
CA VAL A 144 12.75 -8.55 7.08
C VAL A 144 11.76 -7.95 8.09
N LEU A 145 10.50 -7.75 7.70
CA LEU A 145 9.48 -7.11 8.53
C LEU A 145 8.40 -8.12 8.96
N GLU A 146 8.47 -8.52 10.22
CA GLU A 146 7.51 -9.45 10.81
C GLU A 146 6.32 -8.73 11.47
N ARG A 147 5.21 -9.45 11.63
CA ARG A 147 3.97 -8.97 12.26
C ARG A 147 3.38 -10.09 13.11
N ASP A 148 2.91 -9.74 14.31
CA ASP A 148 2.22 -10.70 15.17
C ASP A 148 0.73 -10.80 14.79
N TYR A 149 0.44 -11.55 13.74
CA TYR A 149 -0.94 -11.70 13.26
C TYR A 149 -1.89 -12.32 14.29
N LYS A 150 -1.38 -13.12 15.25
CA LYS A 150 -2.21 -13.68 16.32
C LYS A 150 -2.68 -12.60 17.27
N LEU A 151 -1.78 -11.70 17.67
CA LEU A 151 -2.15 -10.52 18.46
C LEU A 151 -3.10 -9.62 17.67
N LEU A 152 -2.86 -9.42 16.37
CA LEU A 152 -3.75 -8.61 15.53
C LEU A 152 -5.16 -9.21 15.40
N ASP A 153 -5.26 -10.54 15.34
CA ASP A 153 -6.53 -11.28 15.34
C ASP A 153 -7.24 -11.23 16.70
N GLU A 154 -6.49 -11.23 17.80
CA GLU A 154 -7.04 -11.03 19.15
C GLU A 154 -7.64 -9.63 19.31
N ILE A 155 -6.91 -8.60 18.89
CA ILE A 155 -7.32 -7.20 19.04
C ILE A 155 -8.50 -6.86 18.12
N HIS A 156 -8.46 -7.31 16.86
CA HIS A 156 -9.50 -7.02 15.87
C HIS A 156 -9.90 -8.31 15.12
N PRO A 157 -10.81 -9.12 15.70
CA PRO A 157 -11.23 -10.39 15.09
C PRO A 157 -11.93 -10.22 13.73
N GLY A 158 -12.46 -9.04 13.42
CA GLY A 158 -13.13 -8.72 12.16
C GLY A 158 -12.23 -8.13 11.07
N ARG A 159 -10.90 -8.05 11.32
CA ARG A 159 -9.93 -7.46 10.40
C ARG A 159 -9.91 -8.13 9.03
N ILE A 160 -9.40 -7.40 8.06
CA ILE A 160 -9.02 -7.92 6.75
C ILE A 160 -7.79 -8.82 6.92
N ARG A 161 -7.78 -9.98 6.26
CA ARG A 161 -6.72 -11.01 6.43
C ARG A 161 -6.00 -11.39 5.15
N SER A 162 -6.44 -10.89 4.01
CA SER A 162 -5.88 -11.25 2.70
C SER A 162 -6.13 -10.15 1.67
N ALA A 163 -5.40 -10.22 0.54
CA ALA A 163 -5.70 -9.38 -0.62
C ALA A 163 -7.11 -9.62 -1.16
N GLU A 164 -7.58 -10.88 -1.13
CA GLU A 164 -8.92 -11.25 -1.60
C GLU A 164 -10.01 -10.62 -0.74
N ASP A 165 -9.88 -10.69 0.59
CA ASP A 165 -10.82 -10.04 1.51
C ASP A 165 -10.89 -8.52 1.27
N PHE A 166 -9.72 -7.88 1.10
CA PHE A 166 -9.66 -6.46 0.77
C PHE A 166 -10.39 -6.15 -0.54
N PHE A 167 -10.06 -6.87 -1.62
CA PHE A 167 -10.68 -6.61 -2.93
C PHE A 167 -12.18 -6.89 -2.95
N ARG A 168 -12.69 -7.89 -2.20
CA ARG A 168 -14.14 -8.11 -2.07
C ARG A 168 -14.81 -6.91 -1.43
N ARG A 169 -14.25 -6.39 -0.33
CA ARG A 169 -14.79 -5.20 0.36
C ARG A 169 -14.74 -3.97 -0.53
N GLU A 170 -13.64 -3.77 -1.28
CA GLU A 170 -13.52 -2.66 -2.21
C GLU A 170 -14.47 -2.77 -3.41
N GLU A 171 -14.65 -3.96 -3.99
CA GLU A 171 -15.64 -4.20 -5.04
C GLU A 171 -17.05 -3.83 -4.54
N GLU A 172 -17.44 -4.33 -3.37
CA GLU A 172 -18.74 -4.02 -2.76
C GLU A 172 -18.90 -2.53 -2.47
N ARG A 173 -17.87 -1.88 -1.92
CA ARG A 173 -17.86 -0.44 -1.62
C ARG A 173 -18.03 0.38 -2.90
N LEU A 174 -17.24 0.11 -3.93
CA LEU A 174 -17.30 0.82 -5.22
C LEU A 174 -18.65 0.62 -5.91
N ARG A 175 -19.17 -0.62 -5.92
CA ARG A 175 -20.49 -0.92 -6.48
C ARG A 175 -21.58 -0.18 -5.73
N ARG A 176 -21.54 -0.16 -4.40
CA ARG A 176 -22.52 0.57 -3.58
C ARG A 176 -22.47 2.08 -3.83
N GLU A 177 -21.29 2.69 -3.80
CA GLU A 177 -21.11 4.13 -3.99
C GLU A 177 -21.50 4.61 -5.39
N SER A 178 -21.31 3.77 -6.40
CA SER A 178 -21.62 4.08 -7.80
C SER A 178 -23.03 3.69 -8.25
N GLY A 179 -23.84 3.08 -7.38
CA GLY A 179 -25.14 2.51 -7.75
C GLY A 179 -25.01 1.36 -8.76
N GLY A 180 -23.96 0.55 -8.63
CA GLY A 180 -23.65 -0.64 -9.44
C GLY A 180 -22.81 -0.37 -10.68
N LYS A 181 -22.57 0.90 -11.04
CA LYS A 181 -21.94 1.30 -12.31
C LYS A 181 -20.44 1.06 -12.38
N THR A 182 -19.76 1.08 -11.23
CA THR A 182 -18.31 1.01 -11.13
C THR A 182 -17.94 0.00 -10.06
N GLY A 183 -17.19 -1.03 -10.44
CA GLY A 183 -16.47 -1.90 -9.53
C GLY A 183 -14.96 -1.65 -9.60
N LEU A 184 -14.22 -2.57 -9.04
CA LEU A 184 -12.78 -2.55 -8.93
C LEU A 184 -12.11 -2.54 -10.31
N TRP A 185 -12.58 -3.38 -11.24
CA TRP A 185 -12.07 -3.40 -12.62
C TRP A 185 -12.20 -2.05 -13.32
N GLU A 186 -13.38 -1.41 -13.25
CA GLU A 186 -13.59 -0.10 -13.85
C GLU A 186 -12.74 0.99 -13.17
N SER A 187 -12.52 0.87 -11.86
CA SER A 187 -11.77 1.86 -11.08
C SER A 187 -10.26 1.91 -11.40
N VAL A 188 -9.67 0.78 -11.80
CA VAL A 188 -8.24 0.70 -12.13
C VAL A 188 -7.92 1.02 -13.59
N GLN A 189 -8.93 1.33 -14.41
CA GLN A 189 -8.72 1.75 -15.79
C GLN A 189 -7.97 3.08 -15.87
N LYS A 190 -7.23 3.26 -16.96
CA LYS A 190 -6.52 4.51 -17.24
C LYS A 190 -7.50 5.69 -17.20
N GLY A 191 -7.22 6.67 -16.34
CA GLY A 191 -8.07 7.85 -16.14
C GLY A 191 -9.08 7.73 -15.00
N ASN A 192 -9.33 6.52 -14.48
CA ASN A 192 -10.27 6.28 -13.37
C ASN A 192 -9.58 6.08 -12.02
N LEU A 193 -8.28 5.79 -12.03
CA LEU A 193 -7.46 5.65 -10.82
C LEU A 193 -7.56 6.90 -9.93
N LYS A 194 -8.02 6.71 -8.70
CA LYS A 194 -8.06 7.78 -7.69
C LYS A 194 -6.67 8.05 -7.13
N PHE A 195 -6.45 9.27 -6.65
CA PHE A 195 -5.25 9.66 -5.93
C PHE A 195 -5.53 9.64 -4.43
N VAL A 196 -4.75 8.85 -3.69
CA VAL A 196 -4.92 8.67 -2.23
C VAL A 196 -3.79 9.26 -1.40
N LEU A 197 -2.74 9.75 -2.07
CA LEU A 197 -1.62 10.41 -1.41
C LEU A 197 -1.76 11.91 -1.57
N LYS A 198 -1.51 12.64 -0.48
CA LYS A 198 -1.56 14.11 -0.47
C LYS A 198 -0.74 14.73 -1.60
N LEU A 199 0.42 14.13 -1.89
CA LEU A 199 1.33 14.62 -2.92
C LEU A 199 0.74 14.61 -4.33
N SER A 200 -0.14 13.65 -4.58
CA SER A 200 -0.83 13.45 -5.85
C SER A 200 -2.08 14.32 -5.91
N GLU A 201 -2.78 14.48 -4.78
CA GLU A 201 -3.97 15.32 -4.67
C GLU A 201 -3.69 16.80 -4.92
N ASP A 202 -2.58 17.35 -4.42
CA ASP A 202 -2.25 18.77 -4.58
C ASP A 202 -1.15 19.05 -5.63
N GLY A 203 -0.65 18.00 -6.29
CA GLY A 203 0.44 18.11 -7.26
C GLY A 203 1.73 18.68 -6.69
N ARG A 204 2.03 18.38 -5.42
CA ARG A 204 3.19 18.86 -4.66
C ARG A 204 3.25 20.37 -4.44
N LYS A 205 2.08 21.01 -4.33
CA LYS A 205 1.97 22.46 -4.09
C LYS A 205 1.74 22.82 -2.63
N GLY A 206 1.38 21.84 -1.79
CA GLY A 206 1.18 22.04 -0.36
C GLY A 206 2.47 22.44 0.36
N LYS A 207 2.32 23.04 1.54
CA LYS A 207 3.38 23.23 2.53
C LYS A 207 2.96 22.54 3.82
N LEU A 208 3.87 21.75 4.40
CA LEU A 208 3.74 21.04 5.68
C LEU A 208 4.51 21.83 6.73
#